data_AF-A0A534WX08-F1
#
_entry.id   AF-A0A534WX08-F1
#
_cell.length_a   1.000
_cell.length_b   1.000
_cell.length_c   1.000
_cell.angle_alpha   90.00
_cell.angle_beta   90.00
_cell.angle_gamma   90.00
#
_symmetry.space_group_name_H-M   'P 1'
#
loop_
_entity.id
_entity.type
_entity.pdbx_description
1 polymer ?
#
loop_
_entity_poly.entity_id
_entity_poly.type
_entity_poly.pdbx_seq_one_letter_code
_entity_poly.pdbx_strand_id
1 'polypeptide(L)'
;MARREGNLRTSVCAIIALASFAAVLLAAAPRSSAQSADECLVGVNDQASGYVADGATLCAEAQNKKCTFNLALCLNLSQSGCDAGEIKSEKGTACGKKLKKASRSGTDSACGGSVGVKVKTKKHGTAERTCIVKVMAKTKGKPSRKDSDTVTLMCKPQAGQCSTTTTTTTSPSTTTTTIPMCGNGVREGDEECDDGNTDNTDGCTNACKLAACGDGFVHAGVEQCDPPCGTGCGAGQICNESCQCETASACACGTPDPTQLKFTTSAPSSLQTGSLMPSKCVQCVLPSNCGNDCTTDAECIDGGTCRGPLTSGGLYFGGGLVGVALPNQVPDLGTSFTKTCCNGTKLVLAATTDTDTGVDARTCTSAGCLFGPPLPIPNQNNAAVSTCVINSIARNAVGTATCTTGDTPQLSLPLTSVIYLTGDIDNEPANGIQPCPICRPDTNVCMGGPNDGMPCTPGDSGPDFPNGPYPTSHDCPPPEPQIIGQLPIGFNLSSGTQTVNSFSTSAQQRAFCAYCFDDVATSQFERPPHACTSDSDCTTGNFTSCRQQSAHNGAFGNTGATTITETGTPAGSLVDHLPHASTLVSVFCIPPTYNPIIDPTADLPGPGAVSLPGSAQLIPQPLAARGQGVEP
;
A
#
# COMPACT_ATOMS: atom_id res chain seq x y z
N MET A 1 40.31 23.02 -69.08
CA MET A 1 40.06 23.35 -70.50
C MET A 1 38.60 23.06 -70.82
N ALA A 2 37.99 23.80 -71.77
CA ALA A 2 36.56 23.75 -72.21
C ALA A 2 35.52 24.02 -71.10
N ARG A 3 34.73 25.12 -71.09
CA ARG A 3 33.78 25.75 -72.05
C ARG A 3 32.47 24.98 -72.30
N ARG A 4 31.40 25.50 -71.68
CA ARG A 4 30.08 25.92 -72.21
C ARG A 4 29.46 26.80 -71.10
N GLU A 5 29.23 28.11 -71.22
CA GLU A 5 28.41 28.89 -72.18
C GLU A 5 26.99 28.32 -72.31
N GLY A 6 25.88 29.01 -71.95
CA GLY A 6 25.68 30.36 -71.38
C GLY A 6 24.22 30.52 -70.88
N ASN A 7 23.92 31.44 -69.94
CA ASN A 7 23.36 32.81 -70.17
C ASN A 7 21.88 32.84 -70.70
N LEU A 8 20.93 33.71 -70.29
CA LEU A 8 21.00 35.02 -69.58
C LEU A 8 19.57 35.59 -69.23
N ARG A 9 19.49 36.67 -68.41
CA ARG A 9 18.37 37.67 -68.23
C ARG A 9 17.10 37.23 -67.45
N THR A 10 16.37 38.04 -66.67
CA THR A 10 16.44 39.44 -66.09
C THR A 10 15.34 39.51 -65.00
N SER A 11 15.40 40.13 -63.80
CA SER A 11 15.95 41.41 -63.28
C SER A 11 15.14 42.68 -63.61
N VAL A 12 14.33 43.17 -62.64
CA VAL A 12 13.84 44.57 -62.46
C VAL A 12 13.57 44.84 -60.96
N CYS A 13 13.89 46.05 -60.47
CA CYS A 13 13.71 46.51 -59.07
C CYS A 13 12.43 47.33 -58.86
N ALA A 14 11.92 47.43 -57.61
CA ALA A 14 11.68 48.72 -56.89
C ALA A 14 10.91 48.61 -55.53
N ILE A 15 11.63 48.84 -54.44
CA ILE A 15 11.34 49.71 -53.27
C ILE A 15 9.88 50.20 -53.02
N ILE A 16 9.34 49.99 -51.80
CA ILE A 16 8.82 51.02 -50.86
C ILE A 16 8.45 50.41 -49.48
N ALA A 17 8.54 51.24 -48.45
CA ALA A 17 8.81 50.94 -47.04
C ALA A 17 7.61 50.63 -46.09
N LEU A 18 7.98 50.15 -44.89
CA LEU A 18 7.37 50.38 -43.55
C LEU A 18 5.95 49.88 -43.22
N ALA A 19 5.87 48.88 -42.33
CA ALA A 19 5.21 49.02 -41.02
C ALA A 19 5.59 47.87 -40.05
N SER A 20 5.68 48.19 -38.76
CA SER A 20 6.08 47.28 -37.68
C SER A 20 4.95 46.34 -37.22
N PHE A 21 5.29 45.12 -36.79
CA PHE A 21 4.90 44.59 -35.47
C PHE A 21 5.67 43.29 -35.16
N ALA A 22 6.29 43.20 -33.99
CA ALA A 22 6.85 41.95 -33.49
C ALA A 22 5.73 41.13 -32.84
N ALA A 23 5.66 39.84 -33.16
CA ALA A 23 4.80 38.88 -32.48
C ALA A 23 5.66 37.67 -32.05
N VAL A 24 5.85 37.56 -30.73
CA VAL A 24 6.59 36.47 -30.10
C VAL A 24 5.73 35.20 -30.14
N LEU A 25 6.26 34.12 -30.69
CA LEU A 25 5.68 32.78 -30.54
C LEU A 25 6.17 32.18 -29.23
N LEU A 26 5.43 32.48 -28.15
CA LEU A 26 5.51 31.75 -26.89
C LEU A 26 4.99 30.32 -27.11
N ALA A 27 5.75 29.32 -26.69
CA ALA A 27 5.21 27.99 -26.49
C ALA A 27 4.22 28.02 -25.31
N ALA A 28 2.99 27.54 -25.53
CA ALA A 28 1.98 27.46 -24.49
C ALA A 28 2.01 26.08 -23.82
N ALA A 29 2.47 26.02 -22.57
CA ALA A 29 2.23 24.89 -21.69
C ALA A 29 0.75 24.87 -21.25
N PRO A 30 0.18 23.70 -20.91
CA PRO A 30 -1.18 23.62 -20.38
C PRO A 30 -1.27 24.27 -18.99
N ARG A 31 -2.32 25.06 -18.76
CA ARG A 31 -2.73 25.54 -17.43
C ARG A 31 -3.70 24.53 -16.82
N SER A 32 -3.46 24.14 -15.57
CA SER A 32 -4.37 23.32 -14.75
C SER A 32 -4.42 23.86 -13.31
N SER A 33 -5.42 23.37 -12.55
CA SER A 33 -5.76 23.65 -11.14
C SER A 33 -6.26 25.06 -10.75
N ALA A 34 -7.59 25.19 -10.62
CA ALA A 34 -8.27 26.33 -9.97
C ALA A 34 -9.60 25.95 -9.25
N GLN A 35 -9.83 24.67 -8.94
CA GLN A 35 -11.15 24.15 -8.55
C GLN A 35 -11.30 23.65 -7.10
N SER A 36 -10.21 23.37 -6.38
CA SER A 36 -10.26 22.67 -5.08
C SER A 36 -10.96 23.43 -3.95
N ALA A 37 -11.25 24.72 -4.10
CA ALA A 37 -11.72 25.55 -3.00
C ALA A 37 -13.23 25.46 -2.73
N ASP A 38 -14.07 24.96 -3.65
CA ASP A 38 -15.54 25.20 -3.60
C ASP A 38 -16.38 24.12 -2.89
N GLU A 39 -15.80 22.98 -2.52
CA GLU A 39 -16.49 21.71 -2.18
C GLU A 39 -16.73 21.47 -0.66
N CYS A 40 -16.78 22.54 0.15
CA CYS A 40 -16.91 22.46 1.62
C CYS A 40 -17.88 23.49 2.24
N LEU A 41 -18.73 24.13 1.44
CA LEU A 41 -19.64 25.19 1.91
C LEU A 41 -20.94 24.64 2.52
N VAL A 42 -21.32 23.39 2.22
CA VAL A 42 -22.51 22.72 2.75
C VAL A 42 -22.23 21.24 3.01
N GLY A 43 -23.09 20.57 3.77
CA GLY A 43 -23.09 19.11 3.82
C GLY A 43 -24.17 18.49 4.69
N VAL A 44 -24.17 17.16 4.79
CA VAL A 44 -25.13 16.38 5.59
C VAL A 44 -24.43 15.69 6.76
N ASN A 45 -25.01 15.77 7.95
CA ASN A 45 -24.56 15.00 9.11
C ASN A 45 -25.73 14.17 9.66
N ASP A 46 -25.54 12.86 9.81
CA ASP A 46 -26.46 11.99 10.55
C ASP A 46 -26.03 11.88 12.02
N GLN A 47 -26.99 11.79 12.94
CA GLN A 47 -26.67 11.71 14.37
C GLN A 47 -26.06 10.38 14.84
N ALA A 48 -26.15 9.30 14.05
CA ALA A 48 -25.55 8.01 14.40
C ALA A 48 -24.20 7.78 13.73
N SER A 49 -24.02 8.20 12.46
CA SER A 49 -22.77 7.99 11.70
C SER A 49 -21.88 9.22 11.54
N GLY A 50 -22.30 10.39 12.03
CA GLY A 50 -21.53 11.64 11.88
C GLY A 50 -21.68 12.27 10.49
N TYR A 51 -20.60 12.90 10.00
CA TYR A 51 -20.58 13.52 8.67
C TYR A 51 -20.78 12.46 7.59
N VAL A 52 -21.62 12.79 6.59
CA VAL A 52 -21.97 11.90 5.50
C VAL A 52 -21.39 12.50 4.23
N ALA A 53 -20.37 11.84 3.67
CA ALA A 53 -19.71 12.28 2.45
C ALA A 53 -20.69 12.40 1.27
N ASP A 54 -20.39 13.27 0.31
CA ASP A 54 -21.16 13.34 -0.93
C ASP A 54 -21.15 11.98 -1.65
N GLY A 55 -22.26 11.64 -2.29
CA GLY A 55 -22.51 10.34 -2.91
C GLY A 55 -22.81 9.18 -1.95
N ALA A 56 -22.46 9.29 -0.66
CA ALA A 56 -22.52 8.17 0.27
C ALA A 56 -23.95 7.63 0.50
N THR A 57 -24.03 6.32 0.80
CA THR A 57 -25.30 5.62 1.06
C THR A 57 -25.42 5.20 2.53
N LEU A 58 -26.33 5.82 3.28
CA LEU A 58 -26.70 5.37 4.63
C LEU A 58 -27.69 4.20 4.54
N CYS A 59 -27.24 3.00 4.94
CA CYS A 59 -28.08 1.82 5.09
C CYS A 59 -28.73 1.79 6.47
N ALA A 60 -30.02 1.43 6.56
CA ALA A 60 -30.67 1.10 7.83
C ALA A 60 -31.71 -0.01 7.65
N GLU A 61 -31.95 -0.75 8.73
CA GLU A 61 -32.95 -1.83 8.75
C GLU A 61 -34.35 -1.33 9.10
N ALA A 62 -35.36 -1.92 8.45
CA ALA A 62 -36.72 -1.43 8.48
C ALA A 62 -37.53 -1.88 9.71
N GLN A 63 -37.43 -1.14 10.81
CA GLN A 63 -38.34 -1.26 11.95
C GLN A 63 -39.79 -0.95 11.55
N ASN A 64 -40.69 -1.94 11.67
CA ASN A 64 -42.09 -1.83 11.21
C ASN A 64 -42.22 -1.30 9.76
N LYS A 65 -41.41 -1.87 8.83
CA LYS A 65 -41.41 -1.57 7.38
C LYS A 65 -40.90 -0.16 7.03
N LYS A 66 -40.19 0.49 7.94
CA LYS A 66 -39.69 1.87 7.80
C LYS A 66 -38.33 2.06 8.47
N CYS A 67 -37.47 2.85 7.86
CA CYS A 67 -36.21 3.29 8.44
C CYS A 67 -36.31 4.79 8.78
N THR A 68 -35.63 5.22 9.84
CA THR A 68 -35.60 6.64 10.25
C THR A 68 -34.15 7.08 10.39
N PHE A 69 -33.76 8.09 9.62
CA PHE A 69 -32.44 8.72 9.62
C PHE A 69 -32.56 10.11 10.24
N ASN A 70 -31.57 10.57 11.01
CA ASN A 70 -31.65 11.78 11.82
C ASN A 70 -30.67 12.83 11.30
N LEU A 71 -31.04 13.46 10.18
CA LEU A 71 -30.14 14.28 9.39
C LEU A 71 -30.18 15.77 9.78
N ALA A 72 -29.02 16.40 9.77
CA ALA A 72 -28.79 17.83 9.91
C ALA A 72 -28.16 18.41 8.62
N LEU A 73 -28.38 19.71 8.37
CA LEU A 73 -27.70 20.47 7.32
C LEU A 73 -26.52 21.25 7.94
N CYS A 74 -25.31 21.01 7.44
CA CYS A 74 -24.09 21.69 7.85
C CYS A 74 -23.67 22.74 6.82
N LEU A 75 -22.85 23.71 7.25
CA LEU A 75 -22.27 24.80 6.45
C LEU A 75 -20.81 25.01 6.85
N ASN A 76 -19.97 25.40 5.88
CA ASN A 76 -18.52 25.66 6.07
C ASN A 76 -17.78 24.52 6.78
N LEU A 77 -17.80 23.32 6.20
CA LEU A 77 -17.16 22.13 6.74
C LEU A 77 -15.66 22.36 6.95
N SER A 78 -15.16 21.95 8.12
CA SER A 78 -13.76 22.10 8.51
C SER A 78 -12.92 20.91 8.02
N GLN A 79 -12.40 21.00 6.79
CA GLN A 79 -11.57 19.98 6.14
C GLN A 79 -10.30 20.60 5.52
N SER A 80 -9.24 19.80 5.35
CA SER A 80 -7.96 20.26 4.80
C SER A 80 -8.07 20.57 3.30
N GLY A 81 -7.66 21.77 2.90
CA GLY A 81 -7.74 22.26 1.51
C GLY A 81 -8.96 23.14 1.20
N CYS A 82 -9.83 23.38 2.19
CA CYS A 82 -11.08 24.12 2.01
C CYS A 82 -11.07 25.54 2.62
N ASP A 83 -11.37 26.55 1.80
CA ASP A 83 -11.54 27.93 2.24
C ASP A 83 -12.98 28.19 2.73
N ALA A 84 -13.17 28.56 3.99
CA ALA A 84 -14.48 28.91 4.52
C ALA A 84 -15.09 30.16 3.82
N GLY A 85 -16.42 30.20 3.66
CA GLY A 85 -17.09 31.22 2.86
C GLY A 85 -18.31 31.86 3.54
N GLU A 86 -18.49 33.18 3.33
CA GLU A 86 -19.67 33.85 3.87
C GLU A 86 -20.94 33.47 3.08
N ILE A 87 -21.79 32.63 3.67
CA ILE A 87 -22.94 32.03 3.00
C ILE A 87 -24.05 33.06 2.73
N LYS A 88 -24.47 33.15 1.45
CA LYS A 88 -25.57 33.97 0.95
C LYS A 88 -26.90 33.22 0.99
N SER A 89 -26.91 31.95 0.60
CA SER A 89 -28.13 31.13 0.52
C SER A 89 -27.83 29.63 0.61
N GLU A 90 -28.64 28.93 1.39
CA GLU A 90 -28.55 27.51 1.74
C GLU A 90 -29.91 26.80 1.58
N LYS A 91 -29.91 25.53 1.16
CA LYS A 91 -31.14 24.71 1.03
C LYS A 91 -30.82 23.22 1.17
N GLY A 92 -31.50 22.52 2.08
CA GLY A 92 -31.42 21.06 2.22
C GLY A 92 -32.78 20.38 2.15
N THR A 93 -32.92 19.32 1.36
CA THR A 93 -34.16 18.54 1.21
C THR A 93 -33.89 17.03 1.20
N ALA A 94 -34.50 16.30 2.11
CA ALA A 94 -34.39 14.85 2.28
C ALA A 94 -35.76 14.19 2.13
N CYS A 95 -35.95 13.33 1.12
CA CYS A 95 -37.23 12.65 0.86
C CYS A 95 -38.45 13.58 0.80
N GLY A 96 -38.29 14.78 0.26
CA GLY A 96 -39.34 15.82 0.19
C GLY A 96 -39.56 16.63 1.49
N LYS A 97 -38.87 16.31 2.59
CA LYS A 97 -38.82 17.15 3.80
C LYS A 97 -37.66 18.14 3.72
N LYS A 98 -37.84 19.36 4.22
CA LYS A 98 -36.72 20.30 4.40
C LYS A 98 -35.91 19.93 5.65
N LEU A 99 -34.58 20.00 5.55
CA LEU A 99 -33.69 19.93 6.71
C LEU A 99 -33.69 21.28 7.45
N LYS A 100 -33.42 21.29 8.76
CA LYS A 100 -33.24 22.53 9.52
C LYS A 100 -31.84 23.08 9.22
N LYS A 101 -31.76 24.37 8.92
CA LYS A 101 -30.49 25.09 8.72
C LYS A 101 -29.77 25.38 10.05
N ALA A 102 -28.45 25.55 9.98
CA ALA A 102 -27.66 26.13 11.05
C ALA A 102 -28.03 27.59 11.34
N SER A 103 -27.75 28.05 12.56
CA SER A 103 -27.70 29.48 12.88
C SER A 103 -26.51 30.12 12.17
N ARG A 104 -26.75 31.15 11.34
CA ARG A 104 -25.70 31.77 10.52
C ARG A 104 -24.70 32.55 11.38
N SER A 105 -23.45 32.10 11.42
CA SER A 105 -22.30 32.84 11.97
C SER A 105 -21.16 32.86 10.95
N GLY A 106 -20.94 34.02 10.33
CA GLY A 106 -19.79 34.32 9.46
C GLY A 106 -19.32 33.19 8.53
N THR A 107 -18.07 32.81 8.74
CA THR A 107 -17.32 31.72 8.07
C THR A 107 -17.19 30.47 8.95
N ASP A 108 -17.90 30.41 10.09
CA ASP A 108 -17.72 29.34 11.06
C ASP A 108 -18.40 28.04 10.58
N SER A 109 -17.78 26.90 10.90
CA SER A 109 -18.37 25.58 10.70
C SER A 109 -19.56 25.38 11.63
N ALA A 110 -20.75 25.09 11.09
CA ALA A 110 -21.96 24.92 11.90
C ALA A 110 -23.00 23.99 11.27
N CYS A 111 -23.60 23.13 12.09
CA CYS A 111 -24.71 22.24 11.72
C CYS A 111 -26.04 22.67 12.34
N GLY A 112 -27.13 22.48 11.61
CA GLY A 112 -28.50 22.67 12.11
C GLY A 112 -28.97 21.53 13.02
N GLY A 113 -30.11 21.73 13.69
CA GLY A 113 -30.73 20.66 14.47
C GLY A 113 -31.23 19.50 13.59
N SER A 114 -31.21 18.27 14.11
CA SER A 114 -31.61 17.08 13.34
C SER A 114 -33.10 17.05 12.96
N VAL A 115 -33.39 16.31 11.88
CA VAL A 115 -34.73 16.05 11.34
C VAL A 115 -34.88 14.56 11.04
N GLY A 116 -35.88 13.91 11.66
CA GLY A 116 -36.22 12.51 11.39
C GLY A 116 -36.83 12.30 9.99
N VAL A 117 -36.00 11.83 9.06
CA VAL A 117 -36.37 11.47 7.68
C VAL A 117 -36.77 10.00 7.66
N LYS A 118 -37.99 9.71 7.17
CA LYS A 118 -38.56 8.35 7.23
C LYS A 118 -38.70 7.75 5.83
N VAL A 119 -37.96 6.68 5.56
CA VAL A 119 -38.01 5.91 4.30
C VAL A 119 -38.86 4.66 4.54
N LYS A 120 -39.81 4.35 3.65
CA LYS A 120 -40.65 3.13 3.73
C LYS A 120 -40.13 2.08 2.74
N THR A 121 -40.02 0.82 3.14
CA THR A 121 -39.69 -0.31 2.22
C THR A 121 -40.71 -0.46 1.08
N LYS A 122 -40.31 -1.09 -0.03
CA LYS A 122 -41.20 -1.50 -1.14
C LYS A 122 -41.96 -2.80 -0.81
N LYS A 123 -42.89 -3.19 -1.67
CA LYS A 123 -43.65 -4.47 -1.66
C LYS A 123 -44.13 -4.91 -0.26
N HIS A 124 -44.79 -4.02 0.48
CA HIS A 124 -45.30 -4.29 1.84
C HIS A 124 -44.26 -4.78 2.88
N GLY A 125 -42.97 -4.50 2.69
CA GLY A 125 -41.91 -4.90 3.62
C GLY A 125 -41.04 -6.07 3.15
N THR A 126 -41.04 -6.41 1.86
CA THR A 126 -40.23 -7.51 1.30
C THR A 126 -39.20 -7.06 0.26
N ALA A 127 -39.11 -5.76 -0.03
CA ALA A 127 -38.08 -5.22 -0.92
C ALA A 127 -37.57 -3.87 -0.42
N GLU A 128 -36.30 -3.58 -0.66
CA GLU A 128 -35.64 -2.36 -0.22
C GLU A 128 -36.12 -1.10 -0.96
N ARG A 129 -35.83 0.06 -0.37
CA ARG A 129 -36.09 1.37 -1.00
C ARG A 129 -34.97 2.35 -0.70
N THR A 130 -34.46 2.99 -1.75
CA THR A 130 -33.59 4.16 -1.68
C THR A 130 -34.38 5.47 -1.67
N CYS A 131 -33.78 6.52 -1.11
CA CYS A 131 -34.28 7.88 -1.16
C CYS A 131 -33.12 8.88 -1.21
N ILE A 132 -33.21 9.88 -2.07
CA ILE A 132 -32.16 10.87 -2.26
C ILE A 132 -32.38 12.11 -1.36
N VAL A 133 -31.31 12.54 -0.71
CA VAL A 133 -31.14 13.81 -0.01
C VAL A 133 -30.33 14.73 -0.92
N LYS A 134 -30.71 16.00 -1.03
CA LYS A 134 -29.92 17.02 -1.75
C LYS A 134 -29.77 18.27 -0.90
N VAL A 135 -28.54 18.74 -0.76
CA VAL A 135 -28.17 19.99 -0.09
C VAL A 135 -27.49 20.94 -1.07
N MET A 136 -27.41 22.23 -0.75
CA MET A 136 -26.71 23.23 -1.56
C MET A 136 -26.47 24.53 -0.78
N ALA A 137 -25.34 25.18 -1.03
CA ALA A 137 -25.02 26.53 -0.56
C ALA A 137 -24.37 27.40 -1.64
N LYS A 138 -24.34 28.72 -1.40
CA LYS A 138 -23.71 29.74 -2.27
C LYS A 138 -23.14 30.87 -1.42
N THR A 139 -21.94 31.37 -1.72
CA THR A 139 -21.32 32.50 -1.00
C THR A 139 -21.74 33.87 -1.52
N LYS A 140 -21.36 34.94 -0.81
CA LYS A 140 -21.61 36.34 -1.19
C LYS A 140 -20.62 36.93 -2.21
N GLY A 141 -19.47 36.29 -2.43
CA GLY A 141 -18.36 36.80 -3.25
C GLY A 141 -18.62 36.92 -4.76
N LYS A 142 -17.63 37.46 -5.50
CA LYS A 142 -17.58 37.49 -6.96
C LYS A 142 -16.20 37.00 -7.45
N PRO A 143 -16.11 35.88 -8.19
CA PRO A 143 -17.19 34.95 -8.51
C PRO A 143 -17.84 34.35 -7.26
N SER A 144 -19.13 34.02 -7.33
CA SER A 144 -19.85 33.41 -6.21
C SER A 144 -19.63 31.90 -6.21
N ARG A 145 -18.93 31.41 -5.19
CA ARG A 145 -18.69 29.98 -4.94
C ARG A 145 -20.03 29.26 -4.67
N LYS A 146 -20.18 28.04 -5.18
CA LYS A 146 -21.43 27.25 -5.07
C LYS A 146 -21.11 25.77 -4.82
N ASP A 147 -21.93 25.15 -3.99
CA ASP A 147 -21.71 23.79 -3.50
C ASP A 147 -23.05 23.04 -3.38
N SER A 148 -23.07 21.70 -3.54
CA SER A 148 -24.31 20.94 -3.73
C SER A 148 -24.25 19.39 -3.58
N ASP A 149 -24.09 18.89 -2.37
CA ASP A 149 -24.03 17.44 -2.08
C ASP A 149 -25.36 16.69 -2.24
N THR A 150 -25.24 15.37 -2.45
CA THR A 150 -26.30 14.38 -2.62
C THR A 150 -26.01 13.10 -1.82
N VAL A 151 -26.85 12.77 -0.84
CA VAL A 151 -26.72 11.54 -0.01
C VAL A 151 -27.88 10.58 -0.28
N THR A 152 -27.60 9.27 -0.34
CA THR A 152 -28.63 8.23 -0.53
C THR A 152 -28.99 7.56 0.81
N LEU A 153 -30.28 7.37 1.06
CA LEU A 153 -30.81 6.66 2.24
C LEU A 153 -31.43 5.35 1.79
N MET A 154 -30.82 4.22 2.15
CA MET A 154 -31.27 2.88 1.79
C MET A 154 -31.94 2.17 2.96
N CYS A 155 -33.16 1.68 2.74
CA CYS A 155 -33.97 1.02 3.76
C CYS A 155 -34.26 -0.43 3.37
N LYS A 156 -33.62 -1.39 4.07
CA LYS A 156 -33.74 -2.84 3.81
C LYS A 156 -34.81 -3.52 4.68
N PRO A 157 -35.58 -4.49 4.14
CA PRO A 157 -36.42 -5.38 4.95
C PRO A 157 -35.55 -6.37 5.77
N GLN A 158 -36.04 -6.83 6.93
CA GLN A 158 -35.23 -7.52 7.94
C GLN A 158 -34.48 -8.78 7.45
N ALA A 159 -33.33 -9.04 8.10
CA ALA A 159 -32.49 -10.22 7.99
C ALA A 159 -31.80 -10.45 6.62
N GLY A 160 -31.09 -9.43 6.17
CA GLY A 160 -30.07 -9.52 5.10
C GLY A 160 -29.14 -8.31 5.23
N GLN A 161 -27.92 -8.54 5.74
CA GLN A 161 -27.09 -7.51 6.39
C GLN A 161 -27.06 -6.16 5.65
N CYS A 162 -27.34 -5.08 6.37
CA CYS A 162 -26.58 -3.85 6.15
C CYS A 162 -25.19 -4.14 6.73
N SER A 163 -24.22 -4.53 5.89
CA SER A 163 -22.82 -4.57 6.33
C SER A 163 -22.44 -3.17 6.83
N THR A 164 -21.78 -3.06 7.97
CA THR A 164 -21.38 -1.79 8.60
C THR A 164 -20.16 -1.16 7.93
N THR A 165 -19.98 -1.41 6.63
CA THR A 165 -19.03 -0.69 5.79
C THR A 165 -19.65 0.67 5.46
N THR A 166 -19.28 1.70 6.23
CA THR A 166 -19.39 3.09 5.75
C THR A 166 -18.37 3.26 4.65
N THR A 167 -18.70 2.83 3.43
CA THR A 167 -17.84 3.01 2.27
C THR A 167 -17.84 4.49 1.91
N THR A 168 -16.80 5.21 2.35
CA THR A 168 -16.47 6.56 1.88
C THR A 168 -15.94 6.48 0.45
N THR A 169 -16.83 6.21 -0.50
CA THR A 169 -16.57 6.42 -1.93
C THR A 169 -16.81 7.89 -2.24
N THR A 170 -15.78 8.72 -2.03
CA THR A 170 -15.67 10.02 -2.70
C THR A 170 -15.52 9.81 -4.20
N SER A 171 -16.43 10.36 -5.00
CA SER A 171 -16.16 10.72 -6.40
C SER A 171 -17.06 11.89 -6.83
N PRO A 172 -16.53 12.95 -7.49
CA PRO A 172 -17.16 14.28 -7.49
C PRO A 172 -17.95 14.61 -8.77
N SER A 173 -18.70 15.72 -8.74
CA SER A 173 -19.24 16.37 -9.94
C SER A 173 -19.73 17.79 -9.64
N THR A 174 -19.40 18.86 -10.38
CA THR A 174 -18.76 18.96 -11.70
C THR A 174 -18.03 20.30 -11.87
N THR A 175 -16.78 20.26 -12.33
CA THR A 175 -16.42 20.87 -13.63
C THR A 175 -15.25 20.08 -14.21
N THR A 176 -15.57 19.00 -14.93
CA THR A 176 -14.77 18.41 -16.02
C THR A 176 -13.25 18.31 -15.83
N THR A 177 -12.81 17.61 -14.79
CA THR A 177 -11.70 16.64 -14.93
C THR A 177 -12.22 15.33 -14.33
N THR A 178 -12.48 14.38 -15.21
CA THR A 178 -13.04 13.06 -14.89
C THR A 178 -12.02 12.26 -14.07
N ILE A 179 -12.40 11.80 -12.89
CA ILE A 179 -11.64 10.74 -12.21
C ILE A 179 -12.03 9.45 -12.94
N PRO A 180 -11.09 8.77 -13.65
CA PRO A 180 -11.39 7.50 -14.28
C PRO A 180 -11.92 6.49 -13.24
N MET A 181 -12.99 5.79 -13.59
CA MET A 181 -13.67 4.83 -12.72
C MET A 181 -14.12 3.64 -13.57
N CYS A 182 -13.36 2.56 -13.49
CA CYS A 182 -13.60 1.38 -14.30
C CYS A 182 -14.98 0.75 -14.11
N GLY A 183 -15.60 0.37 -15.23
CA GLY A 183 -16.91 -0.25 -15.26
C GLY A 183 -18.07 0.74 -15.35
N ASN A 184 -17.82 1.99 -15.76
CA ASN A 184 -18.84 3.03 -15.88
C ASN A 184 -19.45 3.16 -17.30
N GLY A 185 -18.79 2.55 -18.29
CA GLY A 185 -19.15 2.56 -19.72
C GLY A 185 -18.41 3.59 -20.56
N VAL A 186 -17.43 4.30 -19.98
CA VAL A 186 -16.71 5.43 -20.60
C VAL A 186 -15.24 5.36 -20.23
N ARG A 187 -14.36 5.20 -21.25
CA ARG A 187 -12.91 5.33 -21.09
C ARG A 187 -12.53 6.79 -20.78
N GLU A 188 -11.91 7.01 -19.63
CA GLU A 188 -11.46 8.30 -19.12
C GLU A 188 -9.98 8.20 -18.66
N GLY A 189 -9.25 9.32 -18.61
CA GLY A 189 -7.86 9.32 -18.08
C GLY A 189 -6.89 8.34 -18.77
N ASP A 190 -6.23 7.50 -17.96
CA ASP A 190 -5.24 6.48 -18.38
C ASP A 190 -5.86 5.06 -18.56
N GLU A 191 -7.18 4.97 -18.67
CA GLU A 191 -7.91 3.71 -18.87
C GLU A 191 -7.70 3.15 -20.28
N GLU A 192 -7.20 1.91 -20.36
CA GLU A 192 -7.00 1.21 -21.62
C GLU A 192 -8.26 0.51 -22.13
N CYS A 193 -9.31 0.45 -21.32
CA CYS A 193 -10.64 -0.08 -21.61
C CYS A 193 -11.65 0.44 -20.58
N ASP A 194 -12.94 0.37 -20.91
CA ASP A 194 -14.09 0.37 -19.98
C ASP A 194 -15.28 -0.16 -20.80
N ASP A 195 -16.02 -1.14 -20.28
CA ASP A 195 -17.20 -1.77 -20.91
C ASP A 195 -18.47 -1.71 -20.05
N GLY A 196 -18.46 -0.94 -18.96
CA GLY A 196 -19.67 -0.64 -18.18
C GLY A 196 -20.09 -1.72 -17.20
N ASN A 197 -19.17 -2.60 -16.78
CA ASN A 197 -19.45 -3.64 -15.79
C ASN A 197 -18.24 -3.93 -14.88
N THR A 198 -18.31 -4.96 -14.02
CA THR A 198 -17.24 -5.27 -13.05
C THR A 198 -16.80 -6.75 -13.09
N ASP A 199 -16.96 -7.39 -14.24
CA ASP A 199 -16.60 -8.79 -14.50
C ASP A 199 -15.22 -8.82 -15.17
N ASN A 200 -14.19 -9.27 -14.45
CA ASN A 200 -12.84 -9.35 -15.03
C ASN A 200 -12.69 -10.44 -16.11
N THR A 201 -13.76 -11.18 -16.48
CA THR A 201 -13.70 -12.26 -17.46
C THR A 201 -14.07 -11.85 -18.88
N ASP A 202 -14.28 -10.56 -19.16
CA ASP A 202 -14.51 -10.06 -20.52
C ASP A 202 -13.29 -9.31 -21.08
N GLY A 203 -13.52 -8.27 -21.89
CA GLY A 203 -12.46 -7.51 -22.55
C GLY A 203 -11.79 -6.45 -21.68
N CYS A 204 -12.32 -6.16 -20.49
CA CYS A 204 -11.76 -5.16 -19.58
C CYS A 204 -11.68 -5.66 -18.14
N THR A 205 -10.47 -5.68 -17.60
CA THR A 205 -10.29 -5.92 -16.16
C THR A 205 -10.82 -4.72 -15.35
N ASN A 206 -11.23 -4.95 -14.10
CA ASN A 206 -11.62 -3.90 -13.16
C ASN A 206 -10.48 -2.92 -12.81
N ALA A 207 -9.25 -3.19 -13.27
CA ALA A 207 -8.11 -2.30 -13.23
C ALA A 207 -8.04 -1.34 -14.44
N CYS A 208 -9.03 -1.38 -15.33
CA CYS A 208 -9.10 -0.65 -16.60
C CYS A 208 -7.89 -0.87 -17.51
N LYS A 209 -7.47 -2.13 -17.54
CA LYS A 209 -6.50 -2.68 -18.48
C LYS A 209 -7.19 -3.71 -19.37
N LEU A 210 -6.88 -3.64 -20.67
CA LEU A 210 -7.38 -4.59 -21.65
C LEU A 210 -7.05 -6.00 -21.17
N ALA A 211 -8.06 -6.88 -21.13
CA ALA A 211 -7.86 -8.25 -20.71
C ALA A 211 -6.80 -8.92 -21.59
N ALA A 212 -5.76 -9.45 -20.95
CA ALA A 212 -4.54 -9.90 -21.61
C ALA A 212 -3.87 -11.01 -20.81
N CYS A 213 -3.53 -12.08 -21.52
CA CYS A 213 -2.86 -13.25 -20.99
C CYS A 213 -1.73 -12.95 -19.98
N GLY A 214 -1.92 -13.38 -18.74
CA GLY A 214 -1.04 -13.15 -17.59
C GLY A 214 -1.46 -12.00 -16.68
N ASP A 215 -2.69 -11.48 -16.79
CA ASP A 215 -3.21 -10.37 -15.97
C ASP A 215 -3.86 -10.81 -14.64
N GLY A 216 -4.09 -12.12 -14.46
CA GLY A 216 -4.74 -12.71 -13.28
C GLY A 216 -6.17 -13.20 -13.53
N PHE A 217 -6.74 -12.96 -14.72
CA PHE A 217 -8.13 -13.29 -15.05
C PHE A 217 -8.22 -14.00 -16.41
N VAL A 218 -9.26 -14.83 -16.59
CA VAL A 218 -9.48 -15.55 -17.85
C VAL A 218 -10.45 -14.78 -18.73
N HIS A 219 -9.99 -14.24 -19.86
CA HIS A 219 -10.85 -13.62 -20.85
C HIS A 219 -11.75 -14.67 -21.54
N ALA A 220 -12.99 -14.78 -21.07
CA ALA A 220 -13.96 -15.81 -21.43
C ALA A 220 -14.21 -15.88 -22.95
N GLY A 221 -13.85 -17.01 -23.55
CA GLY A 221 -14.04 -17.27 -24.98
C GLY A 221 -12.91 -16.75 -25.88
N VAL A 222 -11.93 -16.03 -25.33
CA VAL A 222 -10.67 -15.66 -26.01
C VAL A 222 -9.52 -16.52 -25.47
N GLU A 223 -9.47 -16.70 -24.15
CA GLU A 223 -8.47 -17.44 -23.41
C GLU A 223 -9.06 -18.73 -22.83
N GLN A 224 -8.25 -19.78 -22.72
CA GLN A 224 -8.67 -21.03 -22.07
C GLN A 224 -8.41 -21.03 -20.56
N CYS A 225 -7.50 -20.16 -20.13
CA CYS A 225 -6.91 -20.08 -18.81
C CYS A 225 -6.04 -18.81 -18.74
N ASP A 226 -5.53 -18.50 -17.55
CA ASP A 226 -4.58 -17.42 -17.31
C ASP A 226 -3.29 -17.91 -16.60
N PRO A 227 -2.08 -17.60 -17.10
CA PRO A 227 -0.83 -17.94 -16.44
C PRO A 227 -0.51 -16.99 -15.26
N PRO A 228 0.31 -17.41 -14.28
CA PRO A 228 1.05 -18.67 -14.26
C PRO A 228 0.25 -19.86 -13.71
N CYS A 229 -0.96 -19.63 -13.19
CA CYS A 229 -1.79 -20.67 -12.60
C CYS A 229 -3.24 -20.63 -13.08
N GLY A 230 -3.46 -21.34 -14.19
CA GLY A 230 -4.72 -21.39 -14.93
C GLY A 230 -5.90 -21.94 -14.14
N THR A 231 -6.67 -21.05 -13.53
CA THR A 231 -8.12 -21.23 -13.40
C THR A 231 -8.67 -21.53 -14.80
N GLY A 232 -9.49 -22.58 -14.97
CA GLY A 232 -10.06 -22.97 -16.28
C GLY A 232 -9.41 -24.19 -16.95
N CYS A 233 -8.16 -24.55 -16.61
CA CYS A 233 -7.55 -25.78 -17.11
C CYS A 233 -8.02 -27.05 -16.38
N GLY A 234 -8.00 -28.18 -17.08
CA GLY A 234 -8.28 -29.50 -16.49
C GLY A 234 -7.17 -29.98 -15.55
N ALA A 235 -7.47 -30.98 -14.73
CA ALA A 235 -6.48 -31.59 -13.84
C ALA A 235 -5.28 -32.15 -14.64
N GLY A 236 -4.05 -31.78 -14.26
CA GLY A 236 -2.83 -32.13 -14.99
C GLY A 236 -2.52 -31.23 -16.19
N GLN A 237 -3.14 -30.05 -16.30
CA GLN A 237 -2.81 -29.02 -17.28
C GLN A 237 -2.29 -27.73 -16.63
N ILE A 238 -1.41 -27.02 -17.32
CA ILE A 238 -0.95 -25.67 -16.98
C ILE A 238 -1.36 -24.68 -18.07
N CYS A 239 -1.46 -23.41 -17.71
CA CYS A 239 -1.61 -22.34 -18.67
C CYS A 239 -0.24 -21.87 -19.16
N ASN A 240 -0.05 -21.81 -20.48
CA ASN A 240 1.17 -21.25 -21.08
C ASN A 240 1.08 -19.71 -21.25
N GLU A 241 2.18 -19.08 -21.65
CA GLU A 241 2.26 -17.63 -21.96
C GLU A 241 1.41 -17.21 -23.20
N SER A 242 0.62 -18.12 -23.76
CA SER A 242 -0.33 -17.89 -24.87
C SER A 242 -1.76 -18.26 -24.49
N CYS A 243 -2.04 -18.41 -23.19
CA CYS A 243 -3.34 -18.69 -22.59
C CYS A 243 -4.06 -19.92 -23.15
N GLN A 244 -3.25 -20.96 -23.42
CA GLN A 244 -3.72 -22.30 -23.78
C GLN A 244 -3.37 -23.30 -22.69
N CYS A 245 -4.28 -24.25 -22.47
CA CYS A 245 -4.10 -25.32 -21.49
C CYS A 245 -3.24 -26.45 -22.09
N GLU A 246 -1.95 -26.44 -21.77
CA GLU A 246 -1.03 -27.52 -22.12
C GLU A 246 -1.06 -28.61 -21.05
N THR A 247 -0.91 -29.88 -21.44
CA THR A 247 -0.70 -30.97 -20.46
C THR A 247 0.62 -30.75 -19.74
N ALA A 248 0.55 -30.41 -18.46
CA ALA A 248 1.72 -30.44 -17.61
C ALA A 248 2.24 -31.88 -17.54
N SER A 249 3.55 -32.03 -17.62
CA SER A 249 4.16 -33.25 -17.07
C SER A 249 3.86 -33.26 -15.58
N ALA A 250 3.25 -34.33 -15.07
CA ALA A 250 2.98 -34.50 -13.64
C ALA A 250 4.22 -34.10 -12.83
N CYS A 251 4.05 -33.32 -11.77
CA CYS A 251 5.22 -32.75 -11.11
C CYS A 251 6.09 -33.88 -10.55
N ALA A 252 7.40 -33.75 -10.70
CA ALA A 252 8.36 -34.60 -9.97
C ALA A 252 8.34 -34.32 -8.45
N CYS A 253 7.48 -33.40 -7.99
CA CYS A 253 7.12 -33.05 -6.61
C CYS A 253 6.60 -34.23 -5.75
N GLY A 254 6.38 -35.41 -6.32
CA GLY A 254 5.68 -36.51 -5.66
C GLY A 254 4.16 -36.31 -5.69
N THR A 255 3.41 -37.37 -5.98
CA THR A 255 1.95 -37.34 -6.10
C THR A 255 1.24 -37.34 -4.74
N PRO A 256 0.10 -36.66 -4.56
CA PRO A 256 -0.63 -35.86 -5.56
C PRO A 256 0.06 -34.53 -5.86
N ASP A 257 -0.18 -33.96 -7.05
CA ASP A 257 0.41 -32.67 -7.45
C ASP A 257 0.08 -31.58 -6.40
N PRO A 258 1.10 -30.95 -5.79
CA PRO A 258 0.88 -29.87 -4.84
C PRO A 258 0.50 -28.59 -5.61
N THR A 259 -0.48 -27.90 -5.05
CA THR A 259 -1.16 -26.77 -5.70
C THR A 259 -0.95 -25.46 -4.97
N GLN A 260 -0.41 -25.52 -3.75
CA GLN A 260 0.05 -24.34 -3.03
C GLN A 260 1.43 -24.60 -2.43
N LEU A 261 2.28 -23.57 -2.46
CA LEU A 261 3.48 -23.46 -1.63
C LEU A 261 3.11 -22.60 -0.42
N LYS A 262 3.11 -23.23 0.75
CA LYS A 262 2.98 -22.57 2.05
C LYS A 262 4.37 -22.13 2.51
N PHE A 263 4.48 -20.89 2.94
CA PHE A 263 5.62 -20.42 3.74
C PHE A 263 5.09 -19.93 5.10
N THR A 264 5.73 -20.33 6.19
CA THR A 264 5.44 -19.84 7.56
C THR A 264 6.74 -19.34 8.16
N THR A 265 6.79 -18.07 8.58
CA THR A 265 7.97 -17.52 9.29
C THR A 265 8.18 -18.24 10.61
N SER A 266 9.41 -18.33 11.07
CA SER A 266 9.77 -18.81 12.40
C SER A 266 10.34 -17.67 13.23
N ALA A 267 10.46 -17.90 14.54
CA ALA A 267 11.14 -16.96 15.42
C ALA A 267 12.57 -16.60 14.92
N PRO A 268 13.02 -15.36 15.16
CA PRO A 268 14.38 -14.92 14.86
C PRO A 268 15.43 -15.77 15.60
N SER A 269 16.65 -15.80 15.05
CA SER A 269 17.76 -16.56 15.64
C SER A 269 19.07 -15.80 15.60
N SER A 270 20.04 -16.21 16.42
CA SER A 270 21.40 -15.63 16.43
C SER A 270 22.25 -16.04 15.22
N LEU A 271 21.68 -16.75 14.23
CA LEU A 271 22.36 -17.05 12.97
C LEU A 271 22.53 -15.77 12.15
N GLN A 272 23.70 -15.61 11.54
CA GLN A 272 23.96 -14.51 10.60
C GLN A 272 23.42 -14.89 9.21
N THR A 273 22.52 -14.08 8.66
CA THR A 273 22.00 -14.23 7.28
C THR A 273 22.69 -13.26 6.32
N GLY A 274 23.16 -12.12 6.81
CA GLY A 274 23.72 -11.08 5.96
C GLY A 274 24.92 -10.36 6.54
N SER A 275 25.40 -9.35 5.83
CA SER A 275 26.53 -8.52 6.24
C SER A 275 26.48 -7.11 5.66
N LEU A 276 26.97 -6.16 6.45
CA LEU A 276 27.33 -4.80 6.06
C LEU A 276 28.84 -4.70 5.97
N MET A 277 29.36 -4.42 4.77
CA MET A 277 30.81 -4.29 4.55
C MET A 277 31.17 -2.86 4.18
N PRO A 278 32.27 -2.29 4.72
CA PRO A 278 33.05 -2.79 5.86
C PRO A 278 32.28 -2.74 7.20
N SER A 279 32.48 -3.77 8.03
CA SER A 279 31.95 -3.87 9.40
C SER A 279 32.60 -2.84 10.33
N LYS A 280 31.81 -1.97 10.97
CA LYS A 280 32.32 -0.88 11.83
C LYS A 280 31.66 -0.82 13.21
N CYS A 281 32.42 -0.41 14.23
CA CYS A 281 31.86 -0.06 15.54
C CYS A 281 31.02 1.22 15.44
N VAL A 282 29.78 1.16 15.92
CA VAL A 282 28.84 2.28 16.00
C VAL A 282 28.23 2.36 17.40
N GLN A 283 27.43 3.40 17.67
CA GLN A 283 26.72 3.58 18.94
C GLN A 283 27.65 3.60 20.19
N CYS A 284 28.95 3.83 19.98
CA CYS A 284 29.94 3.93 21.05
C CYS A 284 29.69 5.15 21.95
N VAL A 285 29.81 4.97 23.27
CA VAL A 285 29.68 6.06 24.25
C VAL A 285 30.85 7.05 24.16
N LEU A 286 32.04 6.60 23.75
CA LEU A 286 33.22 7.44 23.56
C LEU A 286 33.71 7.46 22.09
N PRO A 287 34.23 8.60 21.58
CA PRO A 287 34.67 8.73 20.18
C PRO A 287 35.89 7.87 19.80
N SER A 288 36.69 7.43 20.78
CA SER A 288 38.00 6.81 20.57
C SER A 288 37.97 5.46 19.84
N ASN A 289 36.81 4.80 19.76
CA ASN A 289 36.65 3.52 19.08
C ASN A 289 35.50 3.48 18.06
N CYS A 290 34.80 4.60 17.86
CA CYS A 290 33.70 4.70 16.90
C CYS A 290 34.25 4.80 15.47
N GLY A 291 33.73 4.00 14.54
CA GLY A 291 34.21 3.93 13.15
C GLY A 291 35.46 3.04 12.92
N ASN A 292 35.99 2.39 13.97
CA ASN A 292 37.01 1.35 13.82
C ASN A 292 36.42 0.09 13.18
N ASP A 293 37.25 -0.65 12.43
CA ASP A 293 36.87 -1.97 11.89
C ASP A 293 36.62 -2.95 13.02
N CYS A 294 35.62 -3.81 12.84
CA CYS A 294 35.23 -4.82 13.82
C CYS A 294 34.69 -6.08 13.14
N THR A 295 34.62 -7.15 13.91
CA THR A 295 34.02 -8.44 13.59
C THR A 295 33.03 -8.89 14.66
N THR A 296 33.18 -8.39 15.89
CA THR A 296 32.28 -8.65 17.03
C THR A 296 32.08 -7.41 17.90
N ASP A 297 30.96 -7.35 18.64
CA ASP A 297 30.68 -6.26 19.59
C ASP A 297 31.75 -6.12 20.68
N ALA A 298 32.47 -7.20 21.01
CA ALA A 298 33.54 -7.18 22.02
C ALA A 298 34.76 -6.32 21.59
N GLU A 299 34.92 -6.05 20.30
CA GLU A 299 35.94 -5.13 19.77
C GLU A 299 35.48 -3.66 19.88
N CYS A 300 34.21 -3.43 20.21
CA CYS A 300 33.59 -2.11 20.36
C CYS A 300 33.57 -1.66 21.84
N ILE A 301 34.74 -1.20 22.32
CA ILE A 301 34.97 -0.56 23.63
C ILE A 301 33.86 0.44 24.00
N ASP A 302 33.52 0.50 25.29
CA ASP A 302 32.51 1.38 25.89
C ASP A 302 31.08 1.15 25.37
N GLY A 303 30.73 -0.11 25.07
CA GLY A 303 29.36 -0.54 24.79
C GLY A 303 28.88 -0.22 23.38
N GLY A 304 29.78 -0.06 22.42
CA GLY A 304 29.41 0.05 21.00
C GLY A 304 28.94 -1.29 20.41
N THR A 305 28.27 -1.23 19.27
CA THR A 305 27.84 -2.40 18.50
C THR A 305 28.64 -2.49 17.20
N CYS A 306 29.08 -3.68 16.84
CA CYS A 306 29.69 -3.94 15.55
C CYS A 306 28.62 -4.10 14.48
N ARG A 307 28.40 -3.06 13.66
CA ARG A 307 27.50 -3.15 12.50
C ARG A 307 28.27 -3.76 11.33
N GLY A 308 28.13 -5.07 11.23
CA GLY A 308 28.87 -5.94 10.32
C GLY A 308 28.11 -7.22 9.97
N PRO A 309 27.58 -7.98 10.96
CA PRO A 309 26.62 -9.05 10.72
C PRO A 309 25.17 -8.53 10.66
N LEU A 310 24.35 -9.15 9.82
CA LEU A 310 22.89 -9.04 9.83
C LEU A 310 22.30 -10.38 10.29
N THR A 311 21.39 -10.36 11.26
CA THR A 311 20.88 -11.54 11.96
C THR A 311 19.55 -12.05 11.39
N SER A 312 19.37 -13.36 11.46
CA SER A 312 18.18 -14.10 11.05
C SER A 312 16.91 -13.60 11.74
N GLY A 313 15.90 -13.19 10.96
CA GLY A 313 14.65 -12.63 11.48
C GLY A 313 14.73 -11.16 11.89
N GLY A 314 15.83 -10.49 11.56
CA GLY A 314 16.02 -9.06 11.77
C GLY A 314 15.56 -8.24 10.57
N LEU A 315 14.83 -7.16 10.84
CA LEU A 315 14.55 -6.07 9.92
C LEU A 315 15.52 -4.91 10.18
N TYR A 316 16.21 -4.49 9.13
CA TYR A 316 17.13 -3.35 9.11
C TYR A 316 16.63 -2.31 8.10
N PHE A 317 16.72 -1.02 8.44
CA PHE A 317 16.30 0.06 7.55
C PHE A 317 17.01 1.38 7.85
N GLY A 318 17.07 2.25 6.83
CA GLY A 318 17.59 3.61 6.89
C GLY A 318 19.10 3.74 6.68
N GLY A 319 19.56 4.99 6.56
CA GLY A 319 20.92 5.37 6.15
C GLY A 319 22.01 5.29 7.24
N GLY A 320 22.95 6.23 7.20
CA GLY A 320 24.13 6.25 8.05
C GLY A 320 23.90 6.67 9.51
N LEU A 321 22.77 7.32 9.84
CA LEU A 321 22.47 7.86 11.18
C LEU A 321 21.11 7.43 11.73
N VAL A 322 20.69 6.20 11.44
CA VAL A 322 19.42 5.63 11.91
C VAL A 322 19.24 5.80 13.42
N GLY A 323 18.19 6.54 13.82
CA GLY A 323 17.88 6.87 15.21
C GLY A 323 16.94 5.89 15.91
N VAL A 324 16.50 4.84 15.22
CA VAL A 324 15.70 3.72 15.78
C VAL A 324 16.58 2.50 16.08
N ALA A 325 16.13 1.64 16.99
CA ALA A 325 16.89 0.45 17.38
C ALA A 325 16.87 -0.61 16.25
N LEU A 326 18.04 -1.12 15.88
CA LEU A 326 18.19 -2.17 14.85
C LEU A 326 18.97 -3.39 15.39
N PRO A 327 18.67 -4.62 14.93
CA PRO A 327 17.51 -4.97 14.10
C PRO A 327 16.20 -4.83 14.87
N ASN A 328 15.14 -4.41 14.18
CA ASN A 328 13.80 -4.69 14.68
C ASN A 328 13.50 -6.18 14.48
N GLN A 329 12.74 -6.80 15.38
CA GLN A 329 12.31 -8.18 15.16
C GLN A 329 11.21 -8.20 14.10
N VAL A 330 11.22 -9.21 13.23
CA VAL A 330 10.09 -9.49 12.33
C VAL A 330 9.08 -10.41 13.04
N PRO A 331 7.77 -10.18 12.89
CA PRO A 331 6.70 -11.11 13.29
C PRO A 331 6.95 -12.58 12.97
N ASP A 332 6.67 -13.45 13.94
CA ASP A 332 6.90 -14.89 13.87
C ASP A 332 5.59 -15.67 13.64
N LEU A 333 5.66 -16.75 12.86
CA LEU A 333 4.54 -17.62 12.49
C LEU A 333 3.55 -17.01 11.47
N GLY A 334 3.80 -15.80 10.98
CA GLY A 334 3.17 -15.25 9.79
C GLY A 334 3.21 -16.24 8.62
N THR A 335 2.05 -16.57 8.08
CA THR A 335 1.90 -17.62 7.06
C THR A 335 1.35 -17.05 5.76
N SER A 336 1.94 -17.41 4.63
CA SER A 336 1.50 -16.99 3.29
C SER A 336 1.43 -18.19 2.34
N PHE A 337 0.37 -18.26 1.55
CA PHE A 337 0.17 -19.29 0.53
C PHE A 337 0.30 -18.71 -0.88
N THR A 338 1.07 -19.34 -1.76
CA THR A 338 1.06 -19.05 -3.21
C THR A 338 0.55 -20.26 -3.97
N LYS A 339 -0.22 -20.07 -5.04
CA LYS A 339 -0.60 -21.17 -5.94
C LYS A 339 0.67 -21.66 -6.66
N THR A 340 0.83 -22.97 -6.81
CA THR A 340 1.97 -23.59 -7.49
C THR A 340 1.53 -24.27 -8.78
N CYS A 341 2.19 -23.93 -9.88
CA CYS A 341 1.97 -24.55 -11.17
C CYS A 341 3.27 -25.13 -11.72
N CYS A 342 3.20 -26.39 -12.15
CA CYS A 342 4.36 -27.25 -12.23
C CYS A 342 4.79 -27.52 -13.68
N ASN A 343 6.09 -27.42 -13.95
CA ASN A 343 6.71 -27.92 -15.16
C ASN A 343 7.97 -28.72 -14.77
N GLY A 344 7.84 -30.05 -14.70
CA GLY A 344 8.90 -30.95 -14.26
C GLY A 344 9.19 -30.79 -12.76
N THR A 345 10.30 -30.15 -12.42
CA THR A 345 10.68 -29.79 -11.03
C THR A 345 10.53 -28.28 -10.74
N LYS A 346 10.28 -27.46 -11.77
CA LYS A 346 10.10 -26.02 -11.62
C LYS A 346 8.65 -25.71 -11.26
N LEU A 347 8.48 -24.86 -10.27
CA LEU A 347 7.23 -24.28 -9.83
C LEU A 347 7.18 -22.83 -10.31
N VAL A 348 6.04 -22.43 -10.86
CA VAL A 348 5.69 -21.03 -11.05
C VAL A 348 4.67 -20.67 -9.98
N LEU A 349 4.88 -19.54 -9.31
CA LEU A 349 4.12 -19.11 -8.15
C LEU A 349 3.14 -18.01 -8.57
N ALA A 350 1.88 -18.14 -8.13
CA ALA A 350 0.83 -17.14 -8.32
C ALA A 350 0.16 -16.77 -7.00
N ALA A 351 -0.60 -15.67 -7.01
CA ALA A 351 -1.41 -15.25 -5.87
C ALA A 351 -2.48 -16.27 -5.46
N THR A 352 -2.71 -16.41 -4.15
CA THR A 352 -3.96 -16.93 -3.58
C THR A 352 -4.85 -15.78 -3.14
N THR A 353 -6.16 -15.94 -3.27
CA THR A 353 -7.18 -15.07 -2.65
C THR A 353 -7.52 -15.55 -1.23
N ASP A 354 -8.29 -14.76 -0.48
CA ASP A 354 -8.91 -15.18 0.78
C ASP A 354 -9.71 -16.49 0.62
N THR A 355 -10.49 -16.56 -0.46
CA THR A 355 -11.32 -17.70 -0.85
C THR A 355 -10.49 -18.96 -1.17
N ASP A 356 -9.30 -18.81 -1.77
CA ASP A 356 -8.38 -19.92 -2.04
C ASP A 356 -7.74 -20.50 -0.76
N THR A 357 -7.66 -19.72 0.31
CA THR A 357 -7.05 -20.13 1.60
C THR A 357 -8.09 -20.55 2.65
N GLY A 358 -9.36 -20.19 2.46
CA GLY A 358 -10.46 -20.54 3.37
C GLY A 358 -10.44 -19.82 4.72
N VAL A 359 -9.67 -18.74 4.81
CA VAL A 359 -9.51 -17.88 6.00
C VAL A 359 -9.60 -16.41 5.59
N ASP A 360 -9.77 -15.52 6.57
CA ASP A 360 -9.68 -14.07 6.35
C ASP A 360 -8.34 -13.68 5.70
N ALA A 361 -8.26 -12.46 5.17
CA ALA A 361 -7.19 -11.97 4.28
C ALA A 361 -5.73 -11.96 4.82
N ARG A 362 -5.43 -12.67 5.93
CA ARG A 362 -4.14 -12.74 6.65
C ARG A 362 -3.13 -13.76 6.11
N THR A 363 -3.55 -14.66 5.21
CA THR A 363 -2.65 -15.71 4.67
C THR A 363 -2.59 -15.80 3.15
N CYS A 364 -3.45 -15.03 2.47
CA CYS A 364 -3.51 -14.98 1.03
C CYS A 364 -2.39 -14.11 0.44
N THR A 365 -2.19 -14.17 -0.88
CA THR A 365 -1.10 -13.45 -1.57
C THR A 365 -1.55 -12.64 -2.79
N SER A 366 -2.85 -12.38 -2.93
CA SER A 366 -3.40 -11.40 -3.86
C SER A 366 -3.26 -9.97 -3.33
N ALA A 367 -3.45 -8.99 -4.21
CA ALA A 367 -3.54 -7.59 -3.80
C ALA A 367 -4.62 -7.41 -2.71
N GLY A 368 -4.31 -6.60 -1.69
CA GLY A 368 -5.17 -6.35 -0.53
C GLY A 368 -5.00 -7.34 0.64
N CYS A 369 -4.38 -8.50 0.44
CA CYS A 369 -4.07 -9.43 1.54
C CYS A 369 -3.07 -8.81 2.53
N LEU A 370 -3.20 -9.13 3.82
CA LEU A 370 -2.31 -8.67 4.88
C LEU A 370 -1.06 -9.56 4.94
N PHE A 371 0.11 -8.96 5.12
CA PHE A 371 1.40 -9.67 5.16
C PHE A 371 1.99 -9.63 6.58
N GLY A 372 1.91 -10.78 7.28
CA GLY A 372 2.22 -10.85 8.71
C GLY A 372 1.25 -10.01 9.57
N PRO A 373 1.35 -10.08 10.90
CA PRO A 373 0.63 -9.18 11.81
C PRO A 373 1.31 -7.79 11.94
N PRO A 374 0.69 -6.83 12.66
CA PRO A 374 1.20 -5.46 12.76
C PRO A 374 2.61 -5.37 13.35
N LEU A 375 3.55 -4.78 12.61
CA LEU A 375 4.96 -4.68 12.97
C LEU A 375 5.22 -3.48 13.90
N PRO A 376 5.64 -3.68 15.16
CA PRO A 376 6.01 -2.58 16.05
C PRO A 376 7.43 -2.10 15.76
N ILE A 377 7.61 -0.79 15.65
CA ILE A 377 8.90 -0.10 15.50
C ILE A 377 9.09 0.85 16.70
N PRO A 378 9.64 0.36 17.84
CA PRO A 378 9.88 1.18 19.03
C PRO A 378 11.08 2.12 18.84
N ASN A 379 10.96 3.37 19.29
CA ASN A 379 12.04 4.33 19.30
C ASN A 379 12.49 4.65 20.74
N GLN A 380 13.61 4.05 21.15
CA GLN A 380 14.20 4.24 22.49
C GLN A 380 14.68 5.68 22.76
N ASN A 381 15.02 6.45 21.73
CA ASN A 381 15.45 7.85 21.88
C ASN A 381 14.28 8.80 22.10
N ASN A 382 13.09 8.45 21.61
CA ASN A 382 11.86 9.19 21.82
C ASN A 382 10.63 8.29 21.60
N ALA A 383 10.05 7.79 22.69
CA ALA A 383 8.93 6.85 22.63
C ALA A 383 7.72 7.40 21.87
N ALA A 384 7.50 8.73 21.88
CA ALA A 384 6.38 9.39 21.20
C ALA A 384 6.47 9.40 19.66
N VAL A 385 7.60 8.98 19.08
CA VAL A 385 7.77 8.82 17.62
C VAL A 385 7.95 7.36 17.19
N SER A 386 7.64 6.43 18.09
CA SER A 386 7.51 5.01 17.75
C SER A 386 6.30 4.79 16.85
N THR A 387 6.39 3.82 15.95
CA THR A 387 5.36 3.56 14.95
C THR A 387 4.88 2.11 14.94
N CYS A 388 3.61 1.92 14.59
CA CYS A 388 3.06 0.63 14.24
C CYS A 388 2.89 0.56 12.71
N VAL A 389 3.32 -0.53 12.08
CA VAL A 389 3.27 -0.69 10.62
C VAL A 389 2.37 -1.86 10.25
N ILE A 390 1.32 -1.60 9.47
CA ILE A 390 0.47 -2.64 8.87
C ILE A 390 0.92 -2.83 7.42
N ASN A 391 1.32 -4.06 7.08
CA ASN A 391 1.70 -4.42 5.73
C ASN A 391 0.53 -5.10 5.01
N SER A 392 0.20 -4.63 3.83
CA SER A 392 -0.67 -5.32 2.87
C SER A 392 0.04 -5.53 1.55
N ILE A 393 -0.40 -6.51 0.77
CA ILE A 393 0.17 -6.85 -0.53
C ILE A 393 -0.39 -5.87 -1.56
N ALA A 394 0.49 -5.10 -2.20
CA ALA A 394 0.14 -4.05 -3.16
C ALA A 394 -0.24 -4.61 -4.54
N ARG A 395 0.35 -5.74 -4.94
CA ARG A 395 0.08 -6.43 -6.21
C ARG A 395 0.19 -7.94 -6.02
N ASN A 396 -0.56 -8.69 -6.81
CA ASN A 396 -0.59 -10.15 -6.80
C ASN A 396 0.82 -10.76 -6.81
N ALA A 397 1.05 -11.74 -5.93
CA ALA A 397 2.32 -12.44 -5.85
C ALA A 397 2.65 -13.19 -7.15
N VAL A 398 3.89 -13.04 -7.60
CA VAL A 398 4.44 -13.74 -8.75
C VAL A 398 5.86 -14.19 -8.48
N GLY A 399 6.23 -15.39 -8.91
CA GLY A 399 7.58 -15.90 -8.67
C GLY A 399 7.85 -17.27 -9.26
N THR A 400 9.00 -17.83 -8.91
CA THR A 400 9.36 -19.21 -9.26
C THR A 400 10.05 -19.89 -8.09
N ALA A 401 9.88 -21.21 -8.00
CA ALA A 401 10.59 -22.07 -7.07
C ALA A 401 10.96 -23.42 -7.73
N THR A 402 11.72 -24.27 -7.04
CA THR A 402 12.12 -25.60 -7.51
C THR A 402 11.86 -26.64 -6.42
N CYS A 403 11.02 -27.64 -6.67
CA CYS A 403 10.57 -28.56 -5.61
C CYS A 403 11.68 -29.51 -5.11
N THR A 404 12.67 -29.85 -5.93
CA THR A 404 13.75 -30.79 -5.57
C THR A 404 14.89 -30.15 -4.79
N THR A 405 15.02 -28.82 -4.82
CA THR A 405 16.06 -28.06 -4.09
C THR A 405 15.47 -27.10 -3.06
N GLY A 406 14.16 -26.83 -3.12
CA GLY A 406 13.51 -25.84 -2.26
C GLY A 406 13.93 -24.41 -2.57
N ASP A 407 14.59 -24.20 -3.72
CA ASP A 407 15.11 -22.91 -4.13
C ASP A 407 14.00 -22.07 -4.74
N THR A 408 13.77 -20.91 -4.14
CA THR A 408 12.86 -19.84 -4.56
C THR A 408 13.72 -18.64 -4.97
N PRO A 409 14.28 -18.61 -6.20
CA PRO A 409 15.22 -17.57 -6.60
C PRO A 409 14.59 -16.17 -6.66
N GLN A 410 13.27 -16.09 -6.92
CA GLN A 410 12.53 -14.84 -6.90
C GLN A 410 11.05 -15.08 -6.57
N LEU A 411 10.54 -14.39 -5.55
CA LEU A 411 9.14 -14.27 -5.19
C LEU A 411 8.83 -12.79 -4.92
N SER A 412 8.15 -12.15 -5.87
CA SER A 412 7.75 -10.75 -5.77
C SER A 412 6.45 -10.64 -4.98
N LEU A 413 6.49 -9.88 -3.89
CA LEU A 413 5.38 -9.65 -2.95
C LEU A 413 5.32 -8.16 -2.59
N PRO A 414 5.27 -7.22 -3.55
CA PRO A 414 5.39 -5.79 -3.26
C PRO A 414 4.34 -5.37 -2.23
N LEU A 415 4.75 -4.66 -1.19
CA LEU A 415 3.92 -4.32 -0.04
C LEU A 415 3.52 -2.84 -0.05
N THR A 416 2.34 -2.56 0.46
CA THR A 416 1.93 -1.23 0.94
C THR A 416 2.05 -1.25 2.46
N SER A 417 3.05 -0.56 3.00
CA SER A 417 3.27 -0.43 4.44
C SER A 417 2.57 0.84 4.95
N VAL A 418 1.46 0.68 5.66
CA VAL A 418 0.72 1.78 6.31
C VAL A 418 1.35 2.08 7.66
N ILE A 419 1.77 3.32 7.88
CA ILE A 419 2.50 3.72 9.09
C ILE A 419 1.58 4.53 10.01
N TYR A 420 1.45 4.07 11.25
CA TYR A 420 0.72 4.73 12.33
C TYR A 420 1.71 5.30 13.34
N LEU A 421 1.64 6.61 13.60
CA LEU A 421 2.42 7.30 14.61
C LEU A 421 1.76 7.18 15.99
N THR A 422 1.83 5.99 16.57
CA THR A 422 1.13 5.63 17.81
C THR A 422 1.84 6.13 19.07
N GLY A 423 3.18 6.21 19.04
CA GLY A 423 3.98 6.48 20.23
C GLY A 423 4.07 5.25 21.12
N ASP A 424 3.95 5.44 22.43
CA ASP A 424 3.87 4.34 23.40
C ASP A 424 2.43 4.23 23.92
N ILE A 425 1.73 3.14 23.57
CA ILE A 425 0.30 2.98 23.88
C ILE A 425 0.04 2.13 25.12
N ASP A 426 1.02 1.34 25.57
CA ASP A 426 1.01 0.65 26.86
C ASP A 426 2.09 1.27 27.76
N ASN A 427 1.71 1.76 28.94
CA ASN A 427 2.65 2.40 29.87
C ASN A 427 3.18 1.41 30.93
N GLU A 428 2.92 0.11 30.79
CA GLU A 428 3.40 -0.91 31.71
C GLU A 428 4.94 -1.08 31.65
N PRO A 429 5.69 -0.76 32.72
CA PRO A 429 7.16 -0.70 32.68
C PRO A 429 7.87 -2.03 32.38
N ALA A 430 7.14 -3.15 32.40
CA ALA A 430 7.68 -4.48 32.16
C ALA A 430 7.83 -4.83 30.67
N ASN A 431 7.07 -4.19 29.78
CA ASN A 431 6.95 -4.59 28.37
C ASN A 431 7.85 -3.78 27.42
N GLY A 432 8.46 -2.69 27.90
CA GLY A 432 9.17 -1.73 27.07
C GLY A 432 8.22 -0.86 26.25
N ILE A 433 8.74 -0.18 25.22
CA ILE A 433 7.92 0.69 24.36
C ILE A 433 7.05 -0.18 23.45
N GLN A 434 5.75 0.02 23.50
CA GLN A 434 4.73 -0.73 22.78
C GLN A 434 3.97 0.18 21.81
N PRO A 435 4.34 0.23 20.51
CA PRO A 435 3.63 1.07 19.55
C PRO A 435 2.44 0.39 18.86
N CYS A 436 2.43 -0.95 18.70
CA CYS A 436 1.26 -1.68 18.18
C CYS A 436 0.39 -2.21 19.33
N PRO A 437 -0.95 -2.25 19.19
CA PRO A 437 -1.78 -3.02 20.11
C PRO A 437 -1.40 -4.49 20.11
N ILE A 438 -1.46 -5.14 21.28
CA ILE A 438 -1.13 -6.56 21.44
C ILE A 438 -2.40 -7.37 21.71
N CYS A 439 -2.40 -8.62 21.25
CA CYS A 439 -3.34 -9.63 21.67
C CYS A 439 -2.68 -10.50 22.74
N ARG A 440 -3.14 -10.41 23.98
CA ARG A 440 -2.54 -11.19 25.08
C ARG A 440 -2.68 -12.70 24.83
N PRO A 441 -1.59 -13.50 24.80
CA PRO A 441 -1.67 -14.94 24.52
C PRO A 441 -2.31 -15.74 25.67
N ASP A 442 -2.28 -15.22 26.91
CA ASP A 442 -2.86 -15.86 28.09
C ASP A 442 -4.38 -15.61 28.24
N THR A 443 -4.90 -14.50 27.72
CA THR A 443 -6.33 -14.15 27.82
C THR A 443 -7.07 -14.13 26.48
N ASN A 444 -6.36 -14.09 25.34
CA ASN A 444 -6.89 -13.86 23.99
C ASN A 444 -7.73 -12.57 23.91
N VAL A 445 -7.23 -11.50 24.51
CA VAL A 445 -7.88 -10.17 24.59
C VAL A 445 -6.91 -9.08 24.15
N CYS A 446 -7.41 -8.11 23.38
CA CYS A 446 -6.64 -6.95 22.94
C CYS A 446 -6.28 -6.04 24.12
N MET A 447 -5.04 -5.55 24.12
CA MET A 447 -4.58 -4.42 24.92
C MET A 447 -4.25 -3.25 23.99
N GLY A 448 -4.91 -2.12 24.24
CA GLY A 448 -4.77 -0.90 23.45
C GLY A 448 -5.54 -0.89 22.13
N GLY A 449 -5.53 0.27 21.48
CA GLY A 449 -6.31 0.51 20.26
C GLY A 449 -7.83 0.58 20.49
N PRO A 450 -8.65 0.71 19.42
CA PRO A 450 -10.11 0.81 19.52
C PRO A 450 -10.81 -0.46 20.03
N ASN A 451 -10.14 -1.62 19.94
CA ASN A 451 -10.67 -2.92 20.36
C ASN A 451 -10.17 -3.36 21.74
N ASP A 452 -9.60 -2.45 22.56
CA ASP A 452 -9.15 -2.75 23.92
C ASP A 452 -10.22 -3.53 24.74
N GLY A 453 -9.83 -4.64 25.36
CA GLY A 453 -10.73 -5.53 26.09
C GLY A 453 -11.58 -6.49 25.24
N MET A 454 -11.51 -6.43 23.90
CA MET A 454 -12.24 -7.34 23.01
C MET A 454 -11.45 -8.63 22.73
N PRO A 455 -12.12 -9.75 22.37
CA PRO A 455 -11.45 -10.98 21.98
C PRO A 455 -10.60 -10.82 20.71
N CYS A 456 -9.47 -11.53 20.66
CA CYS A 456 -8.56 -11.54 19.51
C CYS A 456 -7.87 -12.90 19.36
N THR A 457 -7.31 -13.16 18.19
CA THR A 457 -6.35 -14.24 17.99
C THR A 457 -4.97 -13.63 17.80
N PRO A 458 -3.94 -13.99 18.60
CA PRO A 458 -2.59 -13.52 18.37
C PRO A 458 -2.13 -13.88 16.94
N GLY A 459 -1.62 -12.90 16.20
CA GLY A 459 -0.95 -13.16 14.92
C GLY A 459 0.42 -13.80 15.14
N ASP A 460 1.06 -13.42 16.25
CA ASP A 460 2.35 -13.91 16.74
C ASP A 460 2.14 -14.65 18.09
N SER A 461 1.79 -15.94 18.06
CA SER A 461 2.16 -16.92 19.12
C SER A 461 1.54 -18.31 18.88
N GLY A 462 2.41 -19.28 18.63
CA GLY A 462 2.12 -20.68 18.95
C GLY A 462 2.17 -20.90 20.48
N PRO A 463 1.57 -21.99 21.00
CA PRO A 463 1.49 -22.27 22.43
C PRO A 463 2.86 -22.46 23.13
N ASP A 464 3.96 -22.53 22.38
CA ASP A 464 5.32 -22.73 22.89
C ASP A 464 6.02 -21.42 23.35
N PHE A 465 5.47 -20.23 23.06
CA PHE A 465 6.12 -18.94 23.34
C PHE A 465 5.29 -17.96 24.19
N PRO A 466 5.02 -18.26 25.47
CA PRO A 466 4.30 -17.37 26.39
C PRO A 466 5.05 -16.08 26.79
N ASN A 467 6.24 -15.81 26.21
CA ASN A 467 7.08 -14.64 26.48
C ASN A 467 7.68 -14.03 25.19
N GLY A 468 7.03 -14.21 24.03
CA GLY A 468 7.40 -13.47 22.81
C GLY A 468 7.21 -11.96 23.03
N PRO A 469 8.09 -11.08 22.53
CA PRO A 469 8.10 -9.67 22.93
C PRO A 469 6.86 -8.89 22.48
N TYR A 470 6.21 -9.28 21.37
CA TYR A 470 5.13 -8.51 20.75
C TYR A 470 4.06 -9.42 20.11
N PRO A 471 3.09 -9.97 20.87
CA PRO A 471 2.03 -10.82 20.32
C PRO A 471 0.96 -9.96 19.61
N THR A 472 1.31 -9.34 18.49
CA THR A 472 0.42 -8.40 17.80
C THR A 472 -0.70 -9.11 17.04
N SER A 473 -1.77 -8.40 16.68
CA SER A 473 -2.83 -8.96 15.83
C SER A 473 -3.60 -7.89 15.06
N HIS A 474 -4.04 -8.23 13.85
CA HIS A 474 -5.00 -7.44 13.08
C HIS A 474 -6.41 -7.39 13.73
N ASP A 475 -6.69 -8.25 14.72
CA ASP A 475 -7.87 -8.11 15.58
C ASP A 475 -7.79 -6.88 16.50
N CYS A 476 -6.57 -6.37 16.75
CA CYS A 476 -6.28 -5.24 17.61
C CYS A 476 -5.72 -4.07 16.76
N PRO A 477 -6.56 -3.34 16.00
CA PRO A 477 -6.09 -2.30 15.11
C PRO A 477 -5.50 -1.10 15.87
N PRO A 478 -4.46 -0.43 15.35
CA PRO A 478 -3.98 0.83 15.90
C PRO A 478 -5.05 1.95 15.76
N PRO A 479 -5.06 2.94 16.66
CA PRO A 479 -6.09 3.99 16.66
C PRO A 479 -5.96 4.97 15.48
N GLU A 480 -7.10 5.33 14.87
CA GLU A 480 -7.12 5.75 13.47
C GLU A 480 -6.76 7.21 13.07
N PRO A 481 -6.68 8.24 13.95
CA PRO A 481 -6.18 9.54 13.51
C PRO A 481 -4.64 9.62 13.42
N GLN A 482 -3.93 8.51 13.63
CA GLN A 482 -2.46 8.46 13.67
C GLN A 482 -1.81 7.94 12.37
N ILE A 483 -2.57 7.69 11.29
CA ILE A 483 -2.00 7.34 9.98
C ILE A 483 -1.18 8.55 9.46
N ILE A 484 0.11 8.35 9.25
CA ILE A 484 1.03 9.40 8.79
C ILE A 484 1.53 9.20 7.35
N GLY A 485 1.28 8.04 6.75
CA GLY A 485 1.64 7.77 5.36
C GLY A 485 1.52 6.29 4.98
N GLN A 486 1.72 6.03 3.69
CA GLN A 486 1.89 4.70 3.14
C GLN A 486 3.19 4.65 2.34
N LEU A 487 3.97 3.59 2.50
CA LEU A 487 5.20 3.37 1.72
C LEU A 487 5.02 2.16 0.79
N PRO A 488 5.25 2.31 -0.53
CA PRO A 488 5.39 1.17 -1.43
C PRO A 488 6.76 0.53 -1.23
N ILE A 489 6.79 -0.68 -0.69
CA ILE A 489 8.00 -1.45 -0.45
C ILE A 489 8.15 -2.51 -1.55
N GLY A 490 9.25 -2.44 -2.28
CA GLY A 490 9.63 -3.41 -3.32
C GLY A 490 10.09 -4.75 -2.73
N PHE A 491 9.21 -5.45 -2.03
CA PHE A 491 9.52 -6.70 -1.34
C PHE A 491 9.71 -7.83 -2.36
N ASN A 492 10.95 -8.28 -2.49
CA ASN A 492 11.35 -9.31 -3.44
C ASN A 492 12.11 -10.38 -2.66
N LEU A 493 11.43 -11.47 -2.32
CA LEU A 493 11.98 -12.56 -1.53
C LEU A 493 12.80 -13.51 -2.41
N SER A 494 13.92 -13.99 -1.87
CA SER A 494 14.77 -15.01 -2.49
C SER A 494 15.37 -15.93 -1.44
N SER A 495 15.50 -17.22 -1.73
CA SER A 495 16.37 -18.13 -0.95
C SER A 495 17.85 -18.05 -1.34
N GLY A 496 18.20 -17.24 -2.35
CA GLY A 496 19.56 -16.97 -2.77
C GLY A 496 20.19 -15.77 -2.03
N THR A 497 21.34 -15.32 -2.54
CA THR A 497 22.01 -14.10 -2.06
C THR A 497 21.47 -12.86 -2.79
N GLN A 498 21.11 -11.83 -2.04
CA GLN A 498 20.83 -10.48 -2.54
C GLN A 498 21.91 -9.52 -2.07
N THR A 499 22.42 -8.70 -2.99
CA THR A 499 23.48 -7.73 -2.71
C THR A 499 23.15 -6.39 -3.35
N VAL A 500 23.27 -5.31 -2.58
CA VAL A 500 23.20 -3.93 -3.06
C VAL A 500 24.52 -3.23 -2.71
N ASN A 501 25.08 -2.52 -3.69
CA ASN A 501 26.28 -1.71 -3.51
C ASN A 501 25.92 -0.23 -3.48
N SER A 502 26.62 0.54 -2.65
CA SER A 502 26.53 1.99 -2.63
C SER A 502 27.14 2.62 -3.87
N PHE A 503 26.69 3.82 -4.22
CA PHE A 503 27.32 4.67 -5.24
C PHE A 503 27.64 6.06 -4.68
N SER A 504 28.35 6.86 -5.48
CA SER A 504 28.72 8.24 -5.16
C SER A 504 27.98 9.23 -6.07
N THR A 505 27.48 10.30 -5.47
CA THR A 505 26.94 11.50 -6.12
C THR A 505 27.80 12.71 -5.70
N SER A 506 27.47 13.92 -6.18
CA SER A 506 28.13 15.13 -5.66
C SER A 506 27.79 15.42 -4.20
N ALA A 507 26.63 14.95 -3.72
CA ALA A 507 26.16 15.16 -2.36
C ALA A 507 26.64 14.08 -1.35
N GLN A 508 26.82 12.83 -1.78
CA GLN A 508 27.12 11.69 -0.90
C GLN A 508 28.09 10.69 -1.55
N GLN A 509 28.97 10.07 -0.76
CA GLN A 509 29.99 9.12 -1.24
C GLN A 509 29.60 7.64 -1.11
N ARG A 510 28.58 7.32 -0.30
CA ARG A 510 28.07 5.94 -0.13
C ARG A 510 26.56 5.99 0.01
N ALA A 511 25.89 6.47 -1.03
CA ALA A 511 24.43 6.51 -1.09
C ALA A 511 23.88 5.12 -1.39
N PHE A 512 22.82 4.74 -0.68
CA PHE A 512 21.98 3.59 -1.00
C PHE A 512 20.54 4.08 -1.22
N CYS A 513 19.84 3.53 -2.21
CA CYS A 513 18.41 3.82 -2.42
C CYS A 513 18.09 5.33 -2.45
N ALA A 514 18.85 6.08 -3.24
CA ALA A 514 18.75 7.53 -3.31
C ALA A 514 17.56 8.00 -4.13
N TYR A 515 17.09 9.22 -3.82
CA TYR A 515 16.03 9.91 -4.52
C TYR A 515 16.44 11.37 -4.81
N CYS A 516 15.77 12.00 -5.78
CA CYS A 516 16.03 13.39 -6.14
C CYS A 516 15.55 14.36 -5.06
N PHE A 517 16.42 15.32 -4.73
CA PHE A 517 16.30 16.25 -3.61
C PHE A 517 16.62 17.67 -4.07
N ASP A 518 15.91 18.63 -3.51
CA ASP A 518 16.13 20.07 -3.70
C ASP A 518 16.90 20.62 -2.49
N ASP A 519 18.21 20.76 -2.66
CA ASP A 519 19.15 21.28 -1.68
C ASP A 519 19.24 22.82 -1.66
N VAL A 520 18.51 23.51 -2.55
CA VAL A 520 18.65 24.96 -2.77
C VAL A 520 17.47 25.74 -2.18
N ALA A 521 16.24 25.25 -2.32
CA ALA A 521 15.03 26.01 -1.96
C ALA A 521 14.18 25.34 -0.87
N THR A 522 13.86 24.06 -0.99
CA THR A 522 12.90 23.39 -0.09
C THR A 522 13.53 22.49 0.97
N SER A 523 14.74 21.96 0.76
CA SER A 523 15.32 20.88 1.59
C SER A 523 14.38 19.66 1.68
N GLN A 524 13.75 19.27 0.58
CA GLN A 524 12.81 18.15 0.49
C GLN A 524 13.12 17.25 -0.71
N PHE A 525 12.63 16.01 -0.64
CA PHE A 525 12.60 15.09 -1.77
C PHE A 525 11.51 15.45 -2.77
N GLU A 526 11.75 15.15 -4.05
CA GLU A 526 10.76 15.29 -5.13
C GLU A 526 9.48 14.51 -4.80
N ARG A 527 8.32 15.06 -5.16
CA ARG A 527 6.99 14.44 -4.99
C ARG A 527 6.32 14.32 -6.37
N PRO A 528 6.00 13.10 -6.86
CA PRO A 528 6.25 11.78 -6.26
C PRO A 528 7.75 11.42 -6.17
N PRO A 529 8.15 10.36 -5.42
CA PRO A 529 9.56 10.03 -5.23
C PRO A 529 10.23 9.64 -6.55
N HIS A 530 11.24 10.39 -6.95
CA HIS A 530 12.05 10.08 -8.14
C HIS A 530 13.34 9.36 -7.71
N ALA A 531 13.44 8.06 -7.97
CA ALA A 531 14.63 7.27 -7.63
C ALA A 531 15.80 7.60 -8.57
N CYS A 532 17.02 7.64 -8.04
CA CYS A 532 18.19 8.06 -8.80
C CYS A 532 19.45 7.26 -8.44
N THR A 533 20.42 7.28 -9.35
CA THR A 533 21.79 6.72 -9.17
C THR A 533 22.89 7.76 -9.40
N SER A 534 22.51 8.94 -9.92
CA SER A 534 23.40 10.05 -10.22
C SER A 534 22.62 11.37 -10.19
N ASP A 535 23.31 12.49 -9.98
CA ASP A 535 22.69 13.82 -10.05
C ASP A 535 22.10 14.13 -11.44
N SER A 536 22.62 13.48 -12.50
CA SER A 536 22.09 13.60 -13.87
C SER A 536 20.72 12.96 -14.09
N ASP A 537 20.28 12.08 -13.19
CA ASP A 537 18.92 11.53 -13.24
C ASP A 537 17.90 12.59 -12.77
N CYS A 538 18.34 13.51 -11.90
CA CYS A 538 17.53 14.53 -11.24
C CYS A 538 17.45 15.81 -12.09
N THR A 539 16.43 15.85 -12.97
CA THR A 539 16.27 16.91 -13.99
C THR A 539 15.07 17.84 -13.76
N THR A 540 14.27 17.61 -12.71
CA THR A 540 13.04 18.36 -12.45
C THR A 540 13.30 19.63 -11.63
N GLY A 541 13.31 20.80 -12.27
CA GLY A 541 13.28 22.10 -11.58
C GLY A 541 14.49 22.33 -10.66
N ASN A 542 14.27 22.37 -9.35
CA ASN A 542 15.32 22.50 -8.34
C ASN A 542 15.78 21.15 -7.76
N PHE A 543 15.13 20.03 -8.09
CA PHE A 543 15.53 18.70 -7.64
C PHE A 543 16.72 18.25 -8.48
N THR A 544 17.93 18.70 -8.12
CA THR A 544 19.18 18.45 -8.85
C THR A 544 20.20 17.60 -8.08
N SER A 545 19.90 17.24 -6.83
CA SER A 545 20.77 16.43 -5.98
C SER A 545 20.22 15.01 -5.83
N CYS A 546 21.02 13.99 -6.14
CA CYS A 546 20.68 12.59 -5.89
C CYS A 546 21.28 12.14 -4.54
N ARG A 547 20.42 11.76 -3.59
CA ARG A 547 20.86 11.40 -2.22
C ARG A 547 19.86 10.56 -1.42
N GLN A 548 20.33 9.95 -0.34
CA GLN A 548 19.50 9.47 0.77
C GLN A 548 19.24 10.60 1.79
N GLN A 549 18.37 10.36 2.78
CA GLN A 549 17.86 11.36 3.73
C GLN A 549 18.95 12.16 4.45
N SER A 550 19.69 11.56 5.38
CA SER A 550 20.74 12.25 6.11
C SER A 550 21.89 12.64 5.19
N ALA A 551 22.63 13.69 5.52
CA ALA A 551 23.89 14.01 4.83
C ALA A 551 25.01 12.97 5.10
N HIS A 552 24.70 11.87 5.77
CA HIS A 552 25.64 10.87 6.22
C HIS A 552 25.58 9.66 5.30
N ASN A 553 26.76 9.27 4.82
CA ASN A 553 26.98 8.10 3.97
C ASN A 553 26.55 6.81 4.68
N GLY A 554 26.37 5.72 3.93
CA GLY A 554 26.25 4.37 4.51
C GLY A 554 24.83 3.94 4.83
N ALA A 555 24.69 2.88 5.64
CA ALA A 555 23.44 2.16 5.88
C ALA A 555 23.37 1.59 7.30
N PHE A 556 22.15 1.48 7.84
CA PHE A 556 21.81 0.86 9.13
C PHE A 556 22.70 1.35 10.31
N GLY A 557 22.99 2.66 10.33
CA GLY A 557 23.83 3.31 11.34
C GLY A 557 25.35 3.17 11.11
N ASN A 558 25.79 2.41 10.10
CA ASN A 558 27.21 2.29 9.72
C ASN A 558 27.53 3.28 8.58
N THR A 559 28.16 4.40 8.94
CA THR A 559 28.54 5.44 7.97
C THR A 559 29.65 5.03 6.99
N GLY A 560 30.33 3.92 7.27
CA GLY A 560 31.33 3.32 6.42
C GLY A 560 30.78 2.31 5.41
N ALA A 561 29.52 1.86 5.51
CA ALA A 561 28.99 0.79 4.66
C ALA A 561 29.07 1.13 3.15
N THR A 562 29.52 0.17 2.35
CA THR A 562 29.57 0.21 0.88
C THR A 562 28.79 -0.93 0.22
N THR A 563 28.54 -2.00 0.96
CA THR A 563 27.80 -3.18 0.45
C THR A 563 26.88 -3.71 1.54
N ILE A 564 25.63 -3.94 1.18
CA ILE A 564 24.63 -4.68 1.95
C ILE A 564 24.47 -6.03 1.25
N THR A 565 24.59 -7.13 2.00
CA THR A 565 24.33 -8.47 1.49
C THR A 565 23.43 -9.21 2.47
N GLU A 566 22.41 -9.90 1.97
CA GLU A 566 21.64 -10.92 2.69
C GLU A 566 21.71 -12.24 1.91
N THR A 567 21.77 -13.37 2.60
CA THR A 567 21.83 -14.70 1.99
C THR A 567 20.78 -15.60 2.62
N GLY A 568 19.82 -16.02 1.81
CA GLY A 568 18.82 -16.99 2.19
C GLY A 568 19.36 -18.42 2.21
N THR A 569 18.48 -19.35 2.54
CA THR A 569 18.74 -20.80 2.47
C THR A 569 17.56 -21.49 1.79
N PRO A 570 17.79 -22.20 0.66
CA PRO A 570 16.77 -23.03 0.03
C PRO A 570 16.23 -24.09 0.99
N ALA A 571 14.96 -24.46 0.84
CA ALA A 571 14.31 -25.40 1.75
C ALA A 571 14.85 -26.84 1.65
N GLY A 572 15.62 -27.18 0.61
CA GLY A 572 15.88 -28.58 0.28
C GLY A 572 14.67 -29.24 -0.40
N SER A 573 14.69 -30.56 -0.49
CA SER A 573 13.72 -31.31 -1.30
C SER A 573 12.32 -31.34 -0.67
N LEU A 574 11.40 -30.54 -1.20
CA LEU A 574 9.99 -30.42 -0.78
C LEU A 574 9.09 -31.59 -1.24
N VAL A 575 9.65 -32.62 -1.90
CA VAL A 575 8.89 -33.69 -2.58
C VAL A 575 8.25 -34.71 -1.63
N ASP A 576 8.53 -34.62 -0.33
CA ASP A 576 7.93 -35.44 0.72
C ASP A 576 6.66 -34.81 1.33
N HIS A 577 6.28 -33.61 0.87
CA HIS A 577 5.14 -32.82 1.35
C HIS A 577 5.22 -32.43 2.84
N LEU A 578 6.41 -32.50 3.45
CA LEU A 578 6.67 -32.07 4.82
C LEU A 578 7.17 -30.61 4.87
N PRO A 579 7.07 -29.92 6.01
CA PRO A 579 7.70 -28.61 6.18
C PRO A 579 9.22 -28.75 6.29
N HIS A 580 9.96 -28.02 5.45
CA HIS A 580 11.42 -27.93 5.53
C HIS A 580 11.89 -26.52 5.85
N ALA A 581 12.95 -26.41 6.64
CA ALA A 581 13.49 -25.11 7.06
C ALA A 581 14.10 -24.34 5.88
N SER A 582 13.70 -23.09 5.70
CA SER A 582 14.19 -22.20 4.64
C SER A 582 14.26 -20.76 5.16
N THR A 583 15.22 -20.00 4.66
CA THR A 583 15.32 -18.56 4.91
C THR A 583 15.13 -17.82 3.60
N LEU A 584 14.10 -16.98 3.53
CA LEU A 584 13.90 -16.05 2.42
C LEU A 584 14.46 -14.68 2.83
N VAL A 585 15.19 -14.02 1.94
CA VAL A 585 15.78 -12.68 2.20
C VAL A 585 15.29 -11.67 1.18
N SER A 586 15.33 -10.39 1.55
CA SER A 586 15.12 -9.26 0.63
C SER A 586 15.97 -8.06 1.02
N VAL A 587 16.61 -7.43 0.04
CA VAL A 587 17.18 -6.09 0.17
C VAL A 587 16.39 -5.15 -0.74
N PHE A 588 15.85 -4.08 -0.17
CA PHE A 588 14.86 -3.22 -0.80
C PHE A 588 15.16 -1.74 -0.55
N CYS A 589 14.48 -0.86 -1.29
CA CYS A 589 14.55 0.58 -1.09
C CYS A 589 13.28 1.11 -0.44
N ILE A 590 13.46 2.05 0.48
CA ILE A 590 12.37 2.68 1.23
C ILE A 590 12.31 4.15 0.79
N PRO A 591 11.21 4.60 0.14
CA PRO A 591 11.04 6.00 -0.26
C PRO A 591 10.80 6.93 0.94
N PRO A 592 10.89 8.26 0.78
CA PRO A 592 10.44 9.21 1.80
C PRO A 592 8.99 8.95 2.21
N THR A 593 8.69 9.01 3.51
CA THR A 593 7.31 9.16 4.00
C THR A 593 6.79 10.59 3.76
N TYR A 594 7.71 11.53 3.59
CA TYR A 594 7.54 12.97 3.67
C TYR A 594 6.93 13.47 4.98
N ASN A 595 7.01 12.66 6.03
CA ASN A 595 6.69 13.09 7.38
C ASN A 595 7.94 13.74 8.01
N PRO A 596 7.91 15.03 8.41
CA PRO A 596 9.08 15.76 8.87
C PRO A 596 9.62 15.28 10.23
N ILE A 597 8.92 14.36 10.90
CA ILE A 597 9.33 13.74 12.15
C ILE A 597 9.93 12.35 11.90
N ILE A 598 9.28 11.51 11.07
CA ILE A 598 9.75 10.14 10.83
C ILE A 598 10.95 10.10 9.90
N ASP A 599 10.93 10.81 8.77
CA ASP A 599 12.01 10.72 7.78
C ASP A 599 13.39 11.04 8.40
N PRO A 600 13.59 12.13 9.16
CA PRO A 600 14.86 12.40 9.85
C PRO A 600 15.21 11.39 10.96
N THR A 601 14.21 10.77 11.58
CA THR A 601 14.42 9.88 12.75
C THR A 601 14.77 8.46 12.34
N ALA A 602 14.11 7.95 11.30
CA ALA A 602 14.35 6.64 10.72
C ALA A 602 15.42 6.67 9.60
N ASP A 603 15.92 7.86 9.23
CA ASP A 603 16.86 8.10 8.13
C ASP A 603 16.31 7.56 6.78
N LEU A 604 15.08 7.98 6.46
CA LEU A 604 14.31 7.62 5.25
C LEU A 604 14.13 8.83 4.31
N PRO A 605 14.34 8.71 2.99
CA PRO A 605 14.63 7.49 2.25
C PRO A 605 16.00 6.89 2.54
N GLY A 606 16.06 5.57 2.41
CA GLY A 606 17.26 4.77 2.62
C GLY A 606 17.04 3.31 2.24
N PRO A 607 18.05 2.45 2.45
CA PRO A 607 17.94 1.01 2.21
C PRO A 607 17.05 0.34 3.27
N GLY A 608 16.60 -0.87 2.94
CA GLY A 608 16.04 -1.85 3.87
C GLY A 608 16.61 -3.23 3.57
N ALA A 609 16.77 -4.06 4.60
CA ALA A 609 17.17 -5.45 4.48
C ALA A 609 16.42 -6.29 5.51
N VAL A 610 16.01 -7.50 5.10
CA VAL A 610 15.34 -8.43 6.00
C VAL A 610 15.70 -9.87 5.64
N SER A 611 15.73 -10.71 6.67
CA SER A 611 15.69 -12.16 6.54
C SER A 611 14.47 -12.73 7.26
N LEU A 612 13.78 -13.64 6.57
CA LEU A 612 12.61 -14.36 7.02
C LEU A 612 13.01 -15.85 7.16
N PRO A 613 13.53 -16.29 8.31
CA PRO A 613 13.62 -17.71 8.60
C PRO A 613 12.21 -18.29 8.70
N GLY A 614 12.04 -19.55 8.34
CA GLY A 614 10.74 -20.19 8.35
C GLY A 614 10.76 -21.62 7.86
N SER A 615 9.58 -22.11 7.51
CA SER A 615 9.40 -23.39 6.85
C SER A 615 8.63 -23.24 5.54
N ALA A 616 9.11 -23.90 4.49
CA ALA A 616 8.44 -24.04 3.22
C ALA A 616 7.82 -25.45 3.13
N GLN A 617 6.58 -25.54 2.66
CA GLN A 617 5.86 -26.80 2.49
C GLN A 617 5.03 -26.77 1.22
N LEU A 618 5.13 -27.82 0.41
CA LEU A 618 4.20 -28.07 -0.67
C LEU A 618 2.95 -28.76 -0.11
N ILE A 619 1.77 -28.22 -0.41
CA ILE A 619 0.49 -28.76 0.03
C ILE A 619 -0.48 -29.01 -1.14
N PRO A 620 -1.24 -30.11 -1.11
CA PRO A 620 -2.41 -30.30 -1.98
C PRO A 620 -3.51 -29.28 -1.64
N GLN A 621 -4.44 -29.01 -2.56
CA GLN A 621 -5.52 -28.05 -2.30
C GLN A 621 -6.34 -28.48 -1.08
N PRO A 622 -6.77 -27.53 -0.23
CA PRO A 622 -7.79 -27.82 0.76
C PRO A 622 -9.06 -28.33 0.05
N LEU A 623 -9.63 -29.42 0.58
CA LEU A 623 -10.76 -30.18 0.01
C LEU A 623 -12.12 -29.44 0.05
N ALA A 624 -12.12 -28.11 -0.08
CA ALA A 624 -13.27 -27.23 0.04
C ALA A 624 -14.16 -27.14 -1.23
N ALA A 625 -14.06 -28.11 -2.14
CA ALA A 625 -14.84 -28.13 -3.39
C ALA A 625 -15.35 -29.52 -3.84
N ARG A 626 -15.38 -30.55 -2.96
CA ARG A 626 -16.05 -31.83 -3.29
C ARG A 626 -17.57 -31.72 -3.12
N GLY A 627 -18.19 -30.88 -3.93
CA GLY A 627 -19.65 -30.74 -4.00
C GLY A 627 -20.31 -32.02 -4.52
N GLN A 628 -21.31 -32.49 -3.78
CA GLN A 628 -22.41 -33.37 -4.21
C GLN A 628 -22.04 -34.65 -4.99
N GLY A 629 -21.79 -35.73 -4.24
CA GLY A 629 -21.85 -37.11 -4.75
C GLY A 629 -23.23 -37.74 -4.59
N VAL A 630 -23.90 -37.96 -5.72
CA VAL A 630 -25.12 -38.76 -5.96
C VAL A 630 -24.64 -40.16 -6.41
N GLU A 631 -25.16 -41.35 -6.04
CA GLU A 631 -26.32 -41.89 -5.27
C GLU A 631 -25.82 -43.24 -4.63
N PRO A 632 -26.61 -44.13 -3.95
CA PRO A 632 -28.07 -44.16 -3.73
C PRO A 632 -28.55 -44.29 -2.25
#